data_AF-A0A1H9LUG8-F1
#
_entry.id   AF-A0A1H9LUG8-F1
#
_cell.length_a   1.000
_cell.length_b   1.000
_cell.length_c   1.000
_cell.angle_alpha   90.00
_cell.angle_beta   90.00
_cell.angle_gamma   90.00
#
_symmetry.space_group_name_H-M   'P 1'
#
loop_
_entity.id
_entity.type
_entity.pdbx_description
1 polymer ?
#
loop_
_entity_poly.entity_id
_entity_poly.type
_entity_poly.pdbx_seq_one_letter_code
_entity_poly.pdbx_strand_id
1 'polypeptide(L)' 'MSTIMETYQDKTIEVQDNKKLLIDSKPIQVVFDNDTGKWSTHLIPYKEFDDLLALAKQIIADSEEFK' A
#
# COMPACT_ATOMS: atom_id res chain seq x y z
N MET A 1 -5.40 17.41 5.96
CA MET A 1 -4.77 16.43 5.06
C MET A 1 -3.73 15.70 5.86
N SER A 2 -3.94 14.42 6.11
CA SER A 2 -3.00 13.58 6.88
C SER A 2 -2.17 12.80 5.87
N THR A 3 -0.87 13.06 5.85
CA THR A 3 0.09 12.29 5.04
C THR A 3 1.03 11.57 5.99
N ILE A 4 1.15 10.27 5.82
CA ILE A 4 2.07 9.42 6.58
C ILE A 4 3.19 9.03 5.63
N MET A 5 4.43 9.29 6.02
CA MET A 5 5.61 8.89 5.25
C MET A 5 6.45 7.96 6.13
N GLU A 6 6.79 6.78 5.60
CA GLU A 6 7.61 5.78 6.28
C GLU A 6 8.57 5.16 5.28
N THR A 7 9.83 4.96 5.67
CA THR A 7 10.82 4.27 4.82
C THR A 7 10.90 2.82 5.24
N TYR A 8 10.71 1.89 4.30
CA TYR A 8 10.76 0.44 4.53
C TYR A 8 11.58 -0.25 3.44
N GLN A 9 12.60 -1.03 3.83
CA GLN A 9 13.52 -1.71 2.91
C GLN A 9 14.07 -0.81 1.79
N ASP A 10 14.54 0.39 2.14
CA ASP A 10 15.06 1.41 1.20
C ASP A 10 13.99 2.03 0.26
N LYS A 11 12.71 1.67 0.41
CA LYS A 11 11.59 2.27 -0.31
C LYS A 11 10.84 3.26 0.58
N THR A 12 10.46 4.41 0.02
CA THR A 12 9.60 5.38 0.72
C THR A 12 8.14 5.02 0.49
N ILE A 13 7.42 4.70 1.56
CA ILE A 13 5.98 4.53 1.60
C ILE A 13 5.35 5.86 1.99
N GLU A 14 4.40 6.33 1.20
CA GLU A 14 3.63 7.53 1.48
C GLU A 14 2.14 7.21 1.38
N VAL A 15 1.41 7.47 2.46
CA VAL A 15 -0.04 7.30 2.54
C VAL A 15 -0.67 8.67 2.68
N GLN A 16 -1.44 9.10 1.67
CA GLN A 16 -2.18 10.35 1.71
C GLN A 16 -3.66 10.09 2.02
N ASP A 17 -4.17 10.77 3.05
CA ASP A 17 -5.57 10.76 3.48
C ASP A 17 -6.13 9.36 3.80
N ASN A 18 -5.26 8.39 4.11
CA ASN A 18 -5.61 6.97 4.23
C ASN A 18 -6.38 6.42 3.01
N LYS A 19 -6.18 7.01 1.83
CA LYS A 19 -6.89 6.61 0.60
C LYS A 19 -5.96 6.39 -0.58
N LYS A 20 -4.83 7.09 -0.60
CA LYS A 20 -3.82 6.96 -1.64
C LYS A 20 -2.57 6.39 -1.03
N LEU A 21 -2.05 5.35 -1.67
CA LEU A 21 -0.77 4.76 -1.34
C LEU A 21 0.20 5.09 -2.47
N LEU A 22 1.38 5.58 -2.11
CA LEU A 22 2.50 5.75 -3.01
C LEU A 22 3.68 4.99 -2.43
N ILE A 23 4.40 4.26 -3.27
CA ILE A 23 5.62 3.56 -2.91
C ILE A 23 6.69 4.07 -3.86
N ASP A 24 7.79 4.60 -3.35
CA ASP A 24 8.89 5.13 -4.15
C ASP A 24 8.45 6.27 -5.09
N SER A 25 7.56 7.15 -4.62
CA SER A 25 6.85 8.16 -5.43
C SER A 25 5.97 7.60 -6.56
N LYS A 26 5.80 6.28 -6.66
CA LYS A 26 4.87 5.66 -7.61
C LYS A 26 3.51 5.44 -6.96
N PRO A 27 2.42 5.96 -7.53
CA PRO A 27 1.08 5.71 -7.01
C PRO A 27 0.70 4.24 -7.20
N ILE A 28 0.26 3.61 -6.13
CA ILE A 28 -0.23 2.24 -6.14
C ILE A 28 -1.76 2.26 -6.21
N GLN A 29 -2.29 1.52 -7.18
CA GLN A 29 -3.72 1.34 -7.29
C GLN A 29 -4.20 0.35 -6.22
N VAL A 30 -4.87 0.90 -5.21
CA VAL A 30 -5.49 0.16 -4.11
C VAL A 30 -7.01 0.29 -4.21
N VAL A 31 -7.72 -0.76 -3.83
CA VAL A 31 -9.18 -0.80 -3.79
C VAL A 31 -9.58 -1.00 -2.34
N PHE A 32 -10.42 -0.10 -1.83
CA PHE A 32 -11.03 -0.25 -0.52
C PHE A 32 -12.37 -0.96 -0.66
N ASP A 33 -12.45 -2.15 -0.10
CA ASP A 33 -13.69 -2.90 0.02
C ASP A 33 -14.46 -2.40 1.25
N ASN A 34 -15.64 -1.81 1.03
CA ASN A 34 -16.47 -1.29 2.13
C ASN A 34 -17.29 -2.39 2.81
N ASP A 35 -17.42 -3.58 2.21
CA ASP A 35 -18.13 -4.72 2.79
C ASP A 35 -17.26 -5.40 3.85
N THR A 36 -15.99 -5.64 3.52
CA THR A 36 -15.02 -6.23 4.45
C THR A 36 -14.26 -5.18 5.27
N GLY A 37 -14.26 -3.92 4.84
CA GLY A 37 -13.49 -2.84 5.45
C GLY A 37 -11.99 -2.93 5.18
N LYS A 38 -11.59 -3.65 4.12
CA LYS A 38 -10.18 -3.98 3.83
C LYS A 38 -9.69 -3.38 2.52
N TRP A 39 -8.39 -3.19 2.46
CA TRP A 39 -7.64 -2.76 1.28
C TRP A 39 -7.10 -3.95 0.52
N SER A 40 -7.32 -3.95 -0.77
CA SER A 40 -6.73 -4.91 -1.70
C SER A 40 -6.01 -4.17 -2.83
N THR A 41 -5.15 -4.87 -3.54
CA THR A 41 -4.46 -4.32 -4.71
C THR A 41 -4.31 -5.40 -5.76
N HIS A 42 -4.22 -4.99 -7.02
CA HIS A 42 -4.00 -5.94 -8.11
C HIS A 42 -2.59 -6.55 -8.07
N LEU A 43 -1.64 -5.89 -7.40
CA LEU A 43 -0.26 -6.38 -7.26
C LEU A 43 -0.18 -7.65 -6.40
N ILE A 44 -1.09 -7.84 -5.46
CA ILE A 44 -1.13 -9.00 -4.58
C ILE A 44 -2.57 -9.54 -4.55
N PRO A 45 -2.97 -10.30 -5.58
CA PRO A 45 -4.32 -10.82 -5.66
C PRO A 45 -4.62 -11.73 -4.45
N TYR A 46 -5.88 -11.75 -4.02
CA TYR A 46 -6.38 -12.57 -2.91
C TYR A 46 -5.83 -12.22 -1.51
N LYS A 47 -5.08 -11.12 -1.36
CA LYS A 47 -4.72 -10.59 -0.04
C LYS A 47 -5.45 -9.28 0.22
N GLU A 48 -6.07 -9.22 1.38
CA GLU A 48 -6.77 -8.06 1.90
C GLU A 48 -6.12 -7.62 3.21
N PHE A 49 -6.01 -6.31 3.41
CA PHE A 49 -5.30 -5.71 4.54
C PHE A 49 -6.16 -4.64 5.17
N ASP A 50 -6.23 -4.61 6.48
CA ASP A 50 -6.95 -3.54 7.20
C ASP A 50 -6.24 -2.18 7.07
N ASP A 51 -4.93 -2.19 6.79
CA ASP A 51 -4.07 -1.00 6.74
C ASP A 51 -3.31 -0.88 5.41
N LEU A 52 -3.29 0.34 4.85
CA LEU A 52 -2.51 0.66 3.65
C LEU A 52 -1.00 0.51 3.86
N LEU A 53 -0.51 0.78 5.08
CA LEU A 53 0.89 0.56 5.44
C LEU A 53 1.27 -0.92 5.40
N ALA A 54 0.39 -1.79 5.91
CA ALA A 54 0.62 -3.24 5.88
C ALA A 54 0.62 -3.75 4.44
N LEU A 55 -0.33 -3.28 3.62
CA LEU A 55 -0.40 -3.58 2.19
C LEU A 55 0.88 -3.10 1.47
N ALA A 56 1.36 -1.90 1.76
CA ALA A 56 2.57 -1.33 1.15
C ALA A 56 3.82 -2.16 1.46
N LYS A 57 4.00 -2.52 2.74
CA LYS A 57 5.10 -3.39 3.17
C LYS A 57 5.04 -4.74 2.49
N GLN A 58 3.83 -5.30 2.35
CA GLN A 58 3.66 -6.56 1.65
C GLN A 58 3.99 -6.42 0.15
N ILE A 59 3.61 -5.33 -0.51
CA ILE A 59 3.95 -5.12 -1.93
C ILE A 59 5.47 -5.09 -2.08
N ILE A 60 6.17 -4.33 -1.24
CA ILE A 60 7.64 -4.23 -1.30
C ILE A 60 8.29 -5.60 -1.06
N ALA A 61 7.72 -6.42 -0.17
CA ALA A 61 8.24 -7.75 0.13
C ALA A 61 7.90 -8.82 -0.94
N ASP A 62 6.72 -8.75 -1.56
CA ASP A 62 6.15 -9.76 -2.46
C ASP A 62 6.48 -9.46 -3.93
N SER A 63 6.57 -8.18 -4.30
CA SER A 63 6.76 -7.73 -5.67
C SER A 63 8.25 -7.56 -5.98
N GLU A 64 8.77 -8.41 -6.88
CA GLU A 64 10.15 -8.31 -7.39
C GLU A 64 10.44 -6.95 -8.07
N GLU A 65 9.40 -6.23 -8.54
CA GLU A 65 9.53 -4.88 -9.11
C GLU A 65 10.05 -3.84 -8.11
N PHE A 66 9.92 -4.10 -6.81
CA PHE A 66 10.33 -3.18 -5.74
C PHE A 66 11.50 -3.70 -4.91
N LYS A 67 12.05 -4.87 -5.28
CA LYS A 67 13.20 -5.51 -4.62
C LYS A 67 14.55 -5.03 -5.16
#